data_AF-A0A455U8Q5-F1
#
_entry.id   AF-A0A455U8Q5-F1
#
_cell.length_a   1.000
_cell.length_b   1.000
_cell.length_c   1.000
_cell.angle_alpha   90.00
_cell.angle_beta   90.00
_cell.angle_gamma   90.00
#
_symmetry.space_group_name_H-M   'P 1'
#
loop_
_entity.id
_entity.type
_entity.pdbx_description
1 polymer ?
#
loop_
_entity_poly.entity_id
_entity_poly.type
_entity_poly.pdbx_seq_one_letter_code
_entity_poly.pdbx_strand_id
1 'polypeptide(L)'
;MGLFTRPARRLLGCDDAPGEQITRELLRAFNRRSEVFQCMPRRAAELTKLAINGMLATRISYMNEIAGLADTLGVDVEHVRQGMGAIRV
;
A
#
# COMPACT_ATOMS: atom_id res chain seq x y z
N MET A 1 15.44 -5.38 -5.36
CA MET A 1 16.35 -4.77 -4.36
C MET A 1 15.95 -3.33 -3.97
N GLY A 2 15.59 -2.44 -4.90
CA GLY A 2 15.28 -1.03 -4.61
C GLY A 2 14.09 -0.74 -3.67
N LEU A 3 13.04 -1.58 -3.71
CA LEU A 3 11.85 -1.42 -2.86
C LEU A 3 12.17 -1.55 -1.36
N PHE A 4 13.15 -2.37 -1.00
CA PHE A 4 13.56 -2.57 0.39
C PHE A 4 14.49 -1.45 0.88
N THR A 5 15.45 -1.05 0.04
CA THR A 5 16.49 -0.08 0.40
C THR A 5 16.03 1.37 0.36
N ARG A 6 14.99 1.69 -0.42
CA ARG A 6 14.40 3.04 -0.54
C ARG A 6 12.87 3.00 -0.56
N PRO A 7 12.23 2.57 0.54
CA PRO A 7 10.78 2.57 0.61
C PRO A 7 10.25 4.00 0.80
N ALA A 8 9.09 4.29 0.24
CA ALA A 8 8.37 5.54 0.53
C ALA A 8 7.86 5.57 1.98
N ARG A 9 7.51 4.40 2.54
CA ARG A 9 7.02 4.22 3.92
C ARG A 9 7.28 2.79 4.40
N ARG A 10 7.54 2.61 5.70
CA ARG A 10 7.63 1.33 6.41
C ARG A 10 6.63 1.32 7.55
N LEU A 11 5.79 0.29 7.60
CA LEU A 11 4.88 0.07 8.73
C LEU A 11 5.62 -0.69 9.82
N LEU A 12 5.55 -0.22 11.07
CA LEU A 12 6.14 -0.89 12.22
C LEU A 12 5.06 -1.13 13.28
N GLY A 13 4.71 -2.41 13.48
CA GLY A 13 3.85 -2.83 14.58
C GLY A 13 4.68 -3.02 15.85
N CYS A 14 4.55 -2.14 16.84
CA CYS A 14 5.29 -2.24 18.10
C CYS A 14 4.47 -1.68 19.26
N ASP A 15 4.48 -2.39 20.39
CA ASP A 15 3.72 -1.99 21.58
C ASP A 15 4.65 -1.41 22.67
N ASP A 16 5.97 -1.43 22.46
CA ASP A 16 6.98 -1.02 23.45
C ASP A 16 8.13 -0.21 22.82
N ALA A 17 8.59 0.82 23.54
CA ALA A 17 9.65 1.72 23.05
C ALA A 17 11.00 1.02 22.80
N PRO A 18 11.45 0.03 23.61
CA PRO A 18 12.69 -0.69 23.35
C PRO A 18 12.70 -1.43 22.00
N GLY A 19 11.63 -2.16 21.68
CA GLY A 19 11.50 -2.89 20.42
C GLY A 19 11.50 -1.97 19.19
N GLU A 20 10.86 -0.81 19.31
CA GLU A 20 10.91 0.22 18.27
C GLU A 20 12.33 0.74 18.05
N GLN A 21 13.05 1.05 19.13
CA GLN A 21 14.41 1.59 19.06
C GLN A 21 15.38 0.60 18.41
N ILE A 22 15.33 -0.68 18.80
CA ILE A 22 16.15 -1.75 18.23
C ILE A 22 15.88 -1.88 16.72
N THR A 23 14.62 -1.85 16.32
CA THR A 23 14.25 -1.95 14.90
C THR A 23 14.76 -0.77 14.07
N ARG A 24 14.69 0.44 14.64
CA ARG A 24 15.22 1.66 14.01
C ARG A 24 16.72 1.60 13.84
N GLU A 25 17.43 1.10 14.84
CA GLU A 25 18.88 0.95 14.79
C GLU A 25 19.30 -0.09 13.75
N LEU A 26 18.64 -1.25 13.73
CA LEU A 26 18.86 -2.31 12.74
C LEU A 26 18.71 -1.79 11.30
N LEU A 27 17.73 -0.90 11.08
CA LEU A 27 17.40 -0.38 9.76
C LEU A 27 17.99 1.02 9.48
N ARG A 28 18.85 1.53 10.37
CA ARG A 28 19.43 2.88 10.30
C ARG A 28 20.20 3.11 8.99
N ALA A 29 20.91 2.09 8.49
CA ALA A 29 21.65 2.17 7.24
C ALA A 29 20.75 2.49 6.03
N PHE A 30 19.47 2.12 6.08
CA PHE A 30 18.50 2.32 5.00
C PHE A 30 17.61 3.56 5.19
N ASN A 31 17.68 4.23 6.35
CA ASN A 31 16.83 5.37 6.71
C ASN A 31 17.61 6.69 6.86
N ARG A 32 18.78 6.80 6.22
CA ARG A 32 19.70 7.94 6.42
C ARG A 32 19.15 9.30 5.94
N ARG A 33 18.13 9.32 5.08
CA ARG A 33 17.64 10.55 4.42
C ARG A 33 16.27 11.04 4.92
N SER A 34 15.45 10.15 5.47
CA SER A 34 14.10 10.48 5.93
C SER A 34 13.60 9.42 6.91
N GLU A 35 12.89 9.85 7.95
CA GLU A 35 12.13 8.93 8.80
C GLU A 35 10.95 8.38 7.99
N VAL A 36 11.03 7.10 7.64
CA VAL A 36 10.00 6.41 6.84
C VAL A 36 9.12 5.48 7.68
N PHE A 37 9.37 5.39 8.98
CA PHE A 37 8.59 4.51 9.87
C PHE A 37 7.26 5.16 10.23
N GLN A 38 6.20 4.40 10.06
CA GLN A 38 4.89 4.67 10.65
C GLN A 38 4.64 3.59 11.72
N CYS A 39 4.77 3.98 12.97
CA CYS A 39 4.53 3.12 14.12
C CYS A 39 3.03 3.01 14.40
N MET A 40 2.61 1.81 14.81
CA MET A 40 1.23 1.50 15.19
C MET A 40 1.20 0.25 16.08
N PRO A 41 0.09 -0.04 16.76
CA PRO A 41 -0.06 -1.29 17.52
C PRO A 41 0.15 -2.52 16.63
N ARG A 42 0.69 -3.61 17.19
CA ARG A 42 1.02 -4.82 16.40
C ARG A 42 -0.14 -5.35 15.56
N ARG A 43 -1.32 -5.51 16.15
CA ARG A 43 -2.53 -5.99 15.45
C ARG A 43 -2.97 -5.05 14.33
N ALA A 44 -2.76 -3.74 14.49
CA ALA A 44 -3.07 -2.77 13.45
C ALA A 44 -2.11 -2.91 12.25
N ALA A 45 -0.83 -3.16 12.49
CA ALA A 45 0.15 -3.39 11.42
C ALA A 45 -0.15 -4.66 10.62
N GLU A 46 -0.50 -5.76 11.30
CA GLU A 46 -0.92 -7.02 10.69
C GLU A 46 -2.17 -6.82 9.82
N LEU A 47 -3.20 -6.20 10.38
CA LEU A 47 -4.43 -5.93 9.65
C LEU A 47 -4.20 -4.97 8.48
N THR A 48 -3.36 -3.94 8.63
CA THR A 48 -3.00 -3.03 7.55
C THR A 48 -2.35 -3.78 6.39
N LYS A 49 -1.45 -4.73 6.68
CA LYS A 49 -0.82 -5.54 5.63
C LYS A 49 -1.85 -6.37 4.86
N LEU A 50 -2.80 -6.99 5.58
CA LEU A 50 -3.88 -7.75 4.95
C LEU A 50 -4.81 -6.84 4.13
N ALA A 51 -5.22 -5.71 4.69
CA ALA A 51 -6.13 -4.76 4.06
C ALA A 51 -5.54 -4.16 2.77
N ILE A 52 -4.25 -3.84 2.74
CA ILE A 52 -3.57 -3.35 1.52
C ILE A 52 -3.64 -4.42 0.42
N ASN A 53 -3.30 -5.67 0.74
CA ASN A 53 -3.36 -6.75 -0.24
C ASN A 53 -4.80 -6.99 -0.72
N GLY A 54 -5.77 -6.96 0.19
CA GLY A 54 -7.19 -7.07 -0.12
C GLY A 54 -7.67 -5.96 -1.05
N MET A 55 -7.36 -4.70 -0.74
CA MET A 55 -7.75 -3.55 -1.56
C MET A 55 -7.13 -3.59 -2.95
N LEU A 56 -5.86 -4.01 -3.08
CA LEU A 56 -5.22 -4.19 -4.38
C LEU A 56 -5.94 -5.27 -5.20
N ALA A 57 -6.26 -6.42 -4.58
CA ALA A 57 -7.02 -7.48 -5.23
C ALA A 57 -8.41 -7.00 -5.67
N THR A 58 -9.15 -6.33 -4.77
CA THR A 58 -10.48 -5.78 -5.06
C THR A 58 -10.44 -4.79 -6.22
N ARG A 59 -9.45 -3.90 -6.29
CA ARG A 59 -9.33 -2.94 -7.40
C ARG A 59 -9.10 -3.63 -8.75
N ILE A 60 -8.31 -4.70 -8.77
CA ILE A 60 -8.08 -5.48 -9.99
C ILE A 60 -9.37 -6.19 -10.40
N SER A 61 -10.01 -6.90 -9.46
CA SER A 61 -11.29 -7.59 -9.72
C SER A 61 -12.37 -6.64 -10.21
N TYR A 62 -12.50 -5.47 -9.56
CA TYR A 62 -13.46 -4.45 -9.95
C TYR A 62 -13.20 -3.94 -11.37
N MET A 63 -11.94 -3.63 -11.72
CA MET A 63 -11.62 -3.21 -13.09
C MET A 63 -11.89 -4.30 -14.12
N ASN A 64 -11.70 -5.58 -13.78
CA ASN A 64 -12.04 -6.68 -14.68
C ASN A 64 -13.56 -6.78 -14.90
N GLU A 65 -14.37 -6.60 -13.87
CA GLU A 65 -15.83 -6.56 -13.98
C GLU A 65 -16.31 -5.38 -14.83
N ILE A 66 -15.71 -4.19 -14.63
CA ILE A 66 -16.00 -3.00 -15.44
C ILE A 66 -15.60 -3.20 -16.90
N ALA A 67 -14.48 -3.88 -17.18
CA ALA A 67 -14.09 -4.21 -18.54
C ALA A 67 -15.13 -5.10 -19.23
N GLY A 68 -15.59 -6.16 -18.56
CA GLY A 68 -16.64 -7.04 -19.08
C GLY A 68 -17.95 -6.28 -19.34
N LEU A 69 -18.33 -5.35 -18.48
CA LEU A 69 -19.50 -4.50 -18.70
C LEU A 69 -19.29 -3.53 -19.89
N ALA A 70 -18.12 -2.91 -19.97
CA ALA A 70 -17.77 -1.98 -21.04
C ALA A 70 -17.85 -2.66 -22.43
N ASP A 71 -17.37 -3.90 -22.54
CA ASP A 71 -17.48 -4.72 -23.76
C ASP A 71 -18.94 -4.91 -24.20
N THR A 72 -19.84 -5.23 -23.26
CA THR A 72 -21.28 -5.40 -23.56
C THR A 72 -21.98 -4.10 -23.97
N LEU A 73 -21.43 -2.96 -23.58
CA LEU A 73 -21.96 -1.63 -23.91
C LEU A 73 -21.25 -0.98 -25.11
N GLY A 74 -20.23 -1.63 -25.68
CA GLY A 74 -19.40 -1.05 -26.75
C GLY A 74 -18.60 0.18 -26.31
N VAL A 75 -18.28 0.28 -25.02
CA VAL A 75 -17.52 1.39 -24.41
C VAL A 75 -16.07 0.96 -24.26
N ASP A 76 -15.12 1.86 -24.57
CA ASP A 76 -13.70 1.62 -24.28
C ASP A 76 -13.43 1.78 -22.77
N VAL A 77 -13.04 0.68 -22.13
CA VAL A 77 -12.71 0.62 -20.70
C VAL A 77 -11.55 1.54 -20.32
N GLU A 78 -10.65 1.89 -21.25
CA GLU A 78 -9.54 2.78 -20.97
C GLU A 78 -10.02 4.21 -20.65
N HIS A 79 -11.05 4.71 -21.33
CA HIS A 79 -11.68 5.98 -20.99
C HIS A 79 -12.29 5.95 -19.58
N VAL A 80 -12.92 4.85 -19.21
CA VAL A 80 -13.49 4.65 -17.87
C VAL A 80 -12.39 4.63 -16.81
N ARG A 81 -11.31 3.87 -17.05
CA ARG A 81 -10.15 3.77 -16.17
C ARG A 81 -9.49 5.12 -15.92
N GLN A 82 -9.33 5.94 -16.97
CA GLN A 82 -8.75 7.28 -16.86
C GLN A 82 -9.65 8.22 -16.05
N GLY A 83 -10.97 8.20 -16.31
CA GLY A 83 -11.94 8.98 -15.54
C GLY A 83 -11.94 8.63 -14.06
N MET A 84 -11.90 7.33 -13.73
CA MET A 84 -11.79 6.85 -12.35
C MET A 84 -10.46 7.25 -11.69
N GLY A 85 -9.35 7.21 -12.43
CA GLY A 85 -8.02 7.58 -11.93
C GLY A 85 -7.87 9.07 -11.59
N ALA A 86 -8.71 9.93 -12.15
CA ALA A 86 -8.73 11.36 -11.84
C ALA A 86 -9.41 11.68 -10.48
N ILE A 87 -10.19 10.75 -9.93
CA ILE A 87 -10.83 10.90 -8.63
C ILE A 87 -9.79 10.68 -7.53
N ARG A 88 -9.34 11.78 -6.91
CA ARG A 88 -8.58 11.75 -5.67
C ARG A 88 -9.55 11.73 -4.49
N VAL A 89 -9.67 10.57 -3.84
CA VAL A 89 -10.25 10.44 -2.49
C VAL A 89 -9.12 10.44 -1.47
#